data_AF-A0A379FTV4-F1
#
_entry.id   AF-A0A379FTV4-F1
#
_cell.length_a   1.000
_cell.length_b   1.000
_cell.length_c   1.000
_cell.angle_alpha   90.00
_cell.angle_beta   90.00
_cell.angle_gamma   90.00
#
_symmetry.space_group_name_H-M   'P 1'
#
loop_
_entity.id
_entity.type
_entity.pdbx_description
1 polymer ?
#
loop_
_entity_poly.entity_id
_entity_poly.type
_entity_poly.pdbx_seq_one_letter_code
_entity_poly.pdbx_strand_id
1 'polypeptide(L)'
;MTPNSTLITKETLNAAFYITQWYLNHFIAKTDETREPSDAEKLLDWLESHLESNGSYNFRTNYIIKYGPRAVRHSERLEPAINQLEREGKLKRFIQDGIGYVGFIGAKMTPEELAERLNIPFSSRGVFILNNSPKSG
;
A
#
# COMPACT_ATOMS: atom_id res chain seq x y z
N MET A 1 16.48 9.99 53.08
CA MET A 1 15.70 9.45 51.94
C MET A 1 14.87 8.29 52.46
N THR A 2 13.55 8.41 52.46
CA THR A 2 12.64 7.37 52.95
C THR A 2 12.38 6.35 51.83
N PRO A 3 12.83 5.08 51.96
CA PRO A 3 12.83 4.13 50.85
C PRO A 3 11.45 3.52 50.52
N ASN A 4 10.40 3.83 51.28
CA ASN A 4 9.09 3.19 51.22
C ASN A 4 7.94 4.19 51.03
N SER A 5 8.13 5.19 50.16
CA SER A 5 7.06 6.11 49.79
C SER A 5 6.18 5.47 48.70
N THR A 6 4.95 5.07 49.04
CA THR A 6 3.90 4.63 48.09
C THR A 6 3.35 5.79 47.24
N LEU A 7 3.91 7.00 47.38
CA LEU A 7 3.47 8.18 46.66
C LEU A 7 3.97 8.11 45.21
N ILE A 8 3.07 7.77 44.28
CA ILE A 8 3.36 7.85 42.85
C ILE A 8 3.35 9.32 42.45
N THR A 9 4.51 9.84 42.07
CA THR A 9 4.65 11.21 41.57
C THR A 9 4.24 11.29 40.09
N LYS A 10 3.89 12.49 39.63
CA LYS A 10 3.58 12.73 38.21
C LYS A 10 4.81 12.43 37.33
N GLU A 11 6.00 12.73 37.84
CA GLU A 11 7.27 12.47 37.18
C GLU A 11 7.50 10.97 36.99
N THR A 12 7.25 10.18 38.04
CA THR A 12 7.32 8.71 37.97
C THR A 12 6.30 8.15 36.96
N LEU A 13 5.07 8.67 36.96
CA LEU A 13 4.04 8.24 36.01
C LEU A 13 4.41 8.58 34.56
N ASN A 14 4.92 9.79 34.32
CA ASN A 14 5.38 10.23 32.99
C ASN A 14 6.56 9.39 32.49
N ALA A 15 7.52 9.08 33.37
CA ALA A 15 8.64 8.21 33.03
C ALA A 15 8.16 6.80 32.66
N ALA A 16 7.23 6.23 33.44
CA ALA A 16 6.64 4.93 33.13
C ALA A 16 5.88 4.95 31.80
N PHE A 17 5.13 6.01 31.51
CA PHE A 17 4.43 6.18 30.24
C PHE A 17 5.40 6.24 29.06
N TYR A 18 6.47 7.02 29.17
CA TYR A 18 7.50 7.11 28.14
C TYR A 18 8.16 5.75 27.86
N ILE A 19 8.55 5.03 28.91
CA ILE A 19 9.14 3.69 28.76
C ILE A 19 8.15 2.73 28.09
N THR A 20 6.88 2.77 28.48
CA THR A 20 5.83 1.93 27.91
C THR A 20 5.61 2.24 26.43
N GLN A 21 5.52 3.52 26.05
CA GLN A 21 5.40 3.92 24.65
C GLN A 21 6.61 3.49 23.83
N TRP A 22 7.82 3.70 24.35
CA TRP A 22 9.04 3.29 23.67
C TRP A 22 9.05 1.77 23.45
N TYR A 23 8.72 0.99 24.48
CA TYR A 23 8.68 -0.47 24.40
C TYR A 23 7.64 -0.95 23.38
N LEU A 24 6.42 -0.40 23.41
CA LEU A 24 5.36 -0.78 22.47
C LEU A 24 5.75 -0.45 21.03
N ASN A 25 6.28 0.75 20.79
CA ASN A 25 6.74 1.14 19.46
C ASN A 25 7.87 0.22 18.95
N HIS A 26 8.82 -0.10 19.82
CA HIS A 26 9.92 -1.00 19.49
C HIS A 26 9.43 -2.43 19.21
N PHE A 27 8.50 -2.93 20.02
CA PHE A 27 7.89 -4.24 19.84
C PHE A 27 7.11 -4.34 18.52
N ILE A 28 6.31 -3.32 18.17
CA ILE A 28 5.60 -3.24 16.90
C ILE A 28 6.61 -3.27 15.74
N ALA A 29 7.62 -2.40 15.76
CA ALA A 29 8.64 -2.35 14.72
C ALA A 29 9.35 -3.69 14.53
N LYS A 30 9.75 -4.36 15.61
CA LYS A 30 10.44 -5.66 15.54
C LYS A 30 9.53 -6.78 15.03
N THR A 31 8.24 -6.72 15.35
CA THR A 31 7.26 -7.68 14.87
C THR A 31 7.00 -7.48 13.38
N ASP A 32 6.85 -6.23 12.93
CA ASP A 32 6.68 -5.90 11.51
C ASP A 32 7.91 -6.25 10.66
N GLU A 33 9.12 -6.07 11.19
CA GLU A 33 10.37 -6.47 10.51
C GLU A 33 10.47 -7.98 10.24
N THR A 34 9.83 -8.81 11.08
CA THR A 34 10.01 -10.26 11.06
C THR A 34 8.79 -11.03 10.56
N ARG A 35 7.61 -10.38 10.48
CA ARG A 35 6.41 -11.03 9.97
C ARG A 35 6.49 -11.23 8.46
N GLU A 36 5.81 -12.27 7.99
CA GLU A 36 5.59 -12.44 6.56
C GLU A 36 4.60 -11.39 6.06
N PRO A 37 4.87 -10.72 4.91
CA PRO A 37 3.90 -9.85 4.27
C PRO A 37 2.62 -10.60 3.94
N SER A 38 1.49 -9.96 4.21
CA SER A 38 0.18 -10.47 3.82
C SER A 38 0.01 -10.51 2.30
N ASP A 39 -0.99 -11.23 1.82
CA ASP A 39 -1.29 -11.28 0.37
C ASP A 39 -1.66 -9.91 -0.19
N ALA A 40 -2.34 -9.07 0.60
CA ALA A 40 -2.65 -7.70 0.23
C ALA A 40 -1.39 -6.85 0.06
N GLU A 41 -0.42 -6.98 0.97
CA GLU A 41 0.86 -6.25 0.88
C GLU A 41 1.71 -6.74 -0.29
N LYS A 42 1.82 -8.06 -0.47
CA LYS A 42 2.52 -8.64 -1.64
C LYS A 42 1.92 -8.15 -2.95
N LEU A 43 0.59 -8.03 -3.03
CA LEU A 43 -0.08 -7.49 -4.20
C LEU A 43 0.20 -5.99 -4.38
N LEU A 44 0.14 -5.22 -3.30
CA LEU A 44 0.40 -3.78 -3.32
C LEU A 44 1.83 -3.46 -3.78
N ASP A 45 2.83 -4.13 -3.21
CA ASP A 45 4.24 -3.98 -3.59
C ASP A 45 4.48 -4.37 -5.06
N TRP A 46 3.77 -5.39 -5.54
CA TRP A 46 3.85 -5.81 -6.93
C TRP A 46 3.21 -4.78 -7.87
N LEU A 47 2.03 -4.25 -7.55
CA LEU A 47 1.40 -3.20 -8.35
C LEU A 47 2.31 -1.97 -8.48
N GLU A 48 2.90 -1.53 -7.36
CA GLU A 48 3.82 -0.39 -7.34
C GLU A 48 5.06 -0.62 -8.23
N SER A 49 5.70 -1.78 -8.09
CA SER A 49 6.87 -2.14 -8.90
C SER A 49 6.55 -2.34 -10.39
N HIS A 50 5.28 -2.56 -10.74
CA HIS A 50 4.85 -2.83 -12.11
C HIS A 50 4.15 -1.64 -12.78
N LEU A 51 3.98 -0.50 -12.12
CA LEU A 51 3.36 0.70 -12.70
C LEU A 51 4.00 1.12 -14.01
N GLU A 52 5.34 1.18 -14.05
CA GLU A 52 6.10 1.55 -15.24
C GLU A 52 5.91 0.52 -16.36
N SER A 53 6.04 -0.77 -16.05
CA SER A 53 5.87 -1.84 -17.04
C SER A 53 4.44 -1.95 -17.59
N ASN A 54 3.44 -1.63 -16.75
CA ASN A 54 2.03 -1.60 -17.14
C ASN A 54 1.69 -0.30 -17.90
N GLY A 55 2.44 0.78 -17.66
CA GLY A 55 2.25 2.10 -18.28
C GLY A 55 1.02 2.86 -17.80
N SER A 56 0.33 2.36 -16.77
CA SER A 56 -0.91 2.90 -16.24
C SER A 56 -1.17 2.39 -14.82
N TYR A 57 -2.04 3.09 -14.10
CA TYR A 57 -2.55 2.65 -12.80
C TYR A 57 -3.64 1.58 -12.91
N ASN A 58 -4.12 1.30 -14.13
CA ASN A 58 -5.19 0.33 -14.37
C ASN A 58 -4.60 -1.00 -14.81
N PHE A 59 -4.71 -2.03 -13.97
CA PHE A 59 -4.19 -3.36 -14.23
C PHE A 59 -5.32 -4.29 -14.67
N ARG A 60 -5.13 -5.03 -15.75
CA ARG A 60 -6.09 -6.08 -16.16
C ARG A 60 -6.08 -7.20 -15.13
N THR A 61 -7.25 -7.64 -14.66
CA THR A 61 -7.34 -8.72 -13.66
C THR A 61 -6.68 -10.00 -14.15
N ASN A 62 -6.89 -10.36 -15.42
CA ASN A 62 -6.26 -11.55 -16.03
C ASN A 62 -4.73 -11.43 -16.11
N TYR A 63 -4.20 -10.21 -16.22
CA TYR A 63 -2.75 -9.99 -16.20
C TYR A 63 -2.19 -10.25 -14.80
N ILE A 64 -2.87 -9.81 -13.74
CA ILE A 64 -2.50 -10.10 -12.36
C ILE A 64 -2.56 -11.61 -12.07
N ILE A 65 -3.58 -12.32 -12.55
CA ILE A 65 -3.68 -13.78 -12.41
C ILE A 65 -2.50 -14.50 -13.09
N LYS A 66 -2.04 -13.98 -14.23
CA LYS A 66 -0.97 -14.61 -15.02
C LYS A 66 0.43 -14.28 -14.48
N TYR A 67 0.68 -13.02 -14.12
CA TYR A 67 2.01 -12.48 -13.85
C TYR A 67 2.18 -11.84 -12.47
N GLY A 68 1.10 -11.76 -11.69
CA GLY A 68 1.13 -11.26 -10.32
C GLY A 68 1.99 -12.11 -9.38
N PRO A 69 2.10 -11.69 -8.11
CA PRO A 69 2.90 -12.40 -7.11
C PRO A 69 2.50 -13.87 -7.06
N ARG A 70 3.48 -14.78 -7.10
CA ARG A 70 3.21 -16.24 -7.11
C ARG A 70 2.30 -16.66 -5.94
N ALA A 71 2.47 -16.04 -4.77
CA ALA A 71 1.66 -16.30 -3.59
C ALA A 71 0.19 -15.87 -3.76
N VAL A 72 -0.09 -14.82 -4.53
CA VAL A 72 -1.39 -14.15 -4.57
C VAL A 72 -2.15 -14.42 -5.88
N ARG A 73 -1.49 -14.86 -6.95
CA ARG A 73 -2.09 -14.99 -8.30
C ARG A 73 -3.21 -16.03 -8.43
N HIS A 74 -3.37 -16.91 -7.43
CA HIS A 74 -4.48 -17.86 -7.39
C HIS A 74 -5.76 -17.13 -6.95
N SER A 75 -6.87 -17.34 -7.66
CA SER A 75 -8.14 -16.61 -7.44
C SER A 75 -8.60 -16.61 -5.98
N GLU A 76 -8.48 -17.74 -5.30
CA GLU A 76 -8.84 -17.92 -3.88
C GLU A 76 -8.09 -16.98 -2.92
N ARG A 77 -6.89 -16.53 -3.31
CA ARG A 77 -6.06 -15.59 -2.53
C ARG A 77 -6.13 -14.17 -3.08
N LEU A 78 -6.24 -14.05 -4.40
CA LEU A 78 -6.32 -12.77 -5.08
C LEU A 78 -7.59 -12.00 -4.69
N GLU A 79 -8.75 -12.67 -4.71
CA GLU A 79 -10.02 -12.01 -4.39
C GLU A 79 -10.05 -11.44 -2.97
N PRO A 80 -9.68 -12.19 -1.92
CA PRO A 80 -9.55 -11.62 -0.57
C PRO A 80 -8.56 -10.45 -0.49
N ALA A 81 -7.41 -10.55 -1.17
CA ALA A 81 -6.42 -9.47 -1.19
C ALA A 81 -6.96 -8.19 -1.85
N ILE A 82 -7.66 -8.32 -2.99
CA ILE A 82 -8.32 -7.19 -3.66
C ILE A 82 -9.41 -6.62 -2.76
N ASN A 83 -10.28 -7.45 -2.17
CA ASN A 83 -11.35 -7.01 -1.27
C ASN A 83 -10.81 -6.24 -0.05
N GLN A 84 -9.66 -6.67 0.50
CA GLN A 84 -9.00 -5.96 1.57
C GLN A 84 -8.51 -4.58 1.09
N LEU A 85 -7.77 -4.53 -0.01
CA LEU A 85 -7.20 -3.28 -0.52
C LEU A 85 -8.27 -2.30 -1.02
N GLU A 86 -9.41 -2.77 -1.51
CA GLU A 86 -10.57 -1.92 -1.82
C GLU A 86 -11.17 -1.30 -0.55
N ARG A 87 -11.32 -2.07 0.54
CA ARG A 87 -11.76 -1.54 1.84
C ARG A 87 -10.79 -0.52 2.41
N GLU A 88 -9.49 -0.70 2.17
CA GLU A 88 -8.44 0.26 2.54
C GLU A 88 -8.37 1.48 1.59
N GLY A 89 -9.21 1.54 0.55
CA GLY A 89 -9.23 2.65 -0.42
C GLY A 89 -8.03 2.68 -1.36
N LYS A 90 -7.25 1.59 -1.44
CA LYS A 90 -6.04 1.49 -2.27
C LYS A 90 -6.33 0.98 -3.67
N LEU A 91 -7.42 0.23 -3.85
CA LEU A 91 -7.84 -0.33 -5.14
C LEU A 91 -9.30 -0.01 -5.45
N LYS A 92 -9.67 -0.10 -6.73
CA LYS A 92 -11.06 -0.09 -7.19
C LYS A 92 -11.24 -0.96 -8.42
N ARG A 93 -12.15 -1.93 -8.36
CA ARG A 93 -12.53 -2.74 -9.53
C ARG A 93 -13.44 -1.98 -10.48
N PHE A 94 -13.25 -2.22 -11.77
CA PHE A 94 -14.15 -1.73 -12.81
C PHE A 94 -14.04 -2.62 -14.06
N ILE A 95 -15.00 -2.46 -14.97
CA ILE A 95 -15.02 -3.13 -16.27
C ILE A 95 -14.90 -2.06 -17.35
N GLN A 96 -14.00 -2.30 -18.32
CA GLN A 96 -13.85 -1.47 -19.50
C GLN A 96 -13.78 -2.38 -20.73
N ASP A 97 -14.63 -2.13 -21.71
CA ASP A 97 -14.73 -2.92 -22.95
C ASP A 97 -14.91 -4.43 -22.72
N GLY A 98 -15.69 -4.79 -21.68
CA GLY A 98 -15.91 -6.19 -21.28
C GLY A 98 -14.72 -6.86 -20.56
N ILE A 99 -13.64 -6.12 -20.31
CA ILE A 99 -12.44 -6.59 -19.62
C ILE A 99 -12.44 -6.06 -18.19
N GLY A 100 -12.17 -6.94 -17.23
CA GLY A 100 -12.02 -6.58 -15.82
C GLY A 100 -10.68 -5.93 -15.51
N TYR A 101 -10.72 -4.84 -14.75
CA TYR A 101 -9.56 -4.09 -14.29
C TYR A 101 -9.60 -3.86 -12.78
N VAL A 102 -8.41 -3.64 -12.25
CA VAL A 102 -8.13 -3.14 -10.90
C VAL A 102 -7.41 -1.80 -11.08
N GLY A 103 -8.07 -0.70 -10.70
CA GLY A 103 -7.47 0.63 -10.64
C GLY A 103 -6.70 0.81 -9.35
N PHE A 104 -5.41 1.09 -9.45
CA PHE A 104 -4.51 1.27 -8.31
C PHE A 104 -4.53 2.73 -7.85
N ILE A 105 -5.28 3.00 -6.78
CA ILE A 105 -5.50 4.35 -6.24
C ILE A 105 -4.42 4.72 -5.22
N GLY A 106 -3.96 3.75 -4.42
CA GLY A 106 -3.00 3.95 -3.34
C GLY A 106 -1.53 3.98 -3.79
N ALA A 107 -1.26 4.31 -5.05
CA ALA A 107 0.08 4.32 -5.60
C ALA A 107 0.94 5.44 -4.97
N LYS A 108 2.20 5.14 -4.71
CA LYS A 108 3.17 6.13 -4.21
C LYS A 108 3.73 6.97 -5.35
N MET A 109 4.02 6.33 -6.49
CA MET A 109 4.48 7.01 -7.70
C MET A 109 3.42 7.96 -8.25
N THR A 110 3.80 9.22 -8.46
CA THR A 110 2.88 10.22 -9.01
C THR A 110 2.70 10.06 -10.52
N PRO A 111 1.59 10.55 -11.10
CA PRO A 111 1.40 10.52 -12.55
C PRO A 111 2.51 11.22 -13.33
N GLU A 112 3.10 12.29 -12.75
CA GLU A 112 4.24 13.00 -13.30
C GLU A 112 5.49 12.12 -13.34
N GLU A 113 5.82 11.46 -12.23
CA GLU A 113 6.96 10.53 -12.14
C GLU A 113 6.80 9.36 -13.11
N LEU A 114 5.59 8.80 -13.21
CA LEU A 114 5.29 7.74 -14.17
C LEU A 114 5.48 8.24 -15.62
N ALA A 115 5.01 9.45 -15.94
CA ALA A 115 5.17 10.01 -17.27
C ALA A 115 6.65 10.27 -17.63
N GLU A 116 7.47 10.65 -16.65
CA GLU A 116 8.91 10.80 -16.83
C GLU A 116 9.60 9.46 -17.11
N ARG A 117 9.29 8.43 -16.32
CA ARG A 117 9.85 7.07 -16.53
C ARG A 117 9.45 6.49 -17.88
N LEU A 118 8.22 6.75 -18.31
CA LEU A 118 7.72 6.35 -19.63
C LEU A 118 8.24 7.21 -20.78
N ASN A 119 9.10 8.20 -20.52
CA ASN A 119 9.63 9.13 -21.51
C ASN A 119 8.54 9.86 -22.30
N ILE A 120 7.42 10.19 -21.65
CA ILE A 120 6.32 10.92 -22.29
C ILE A 120 6.79 12.35 -22.58
N PRO A 121 6.69 12.82 -23.85
CA PRO A 121 7.05 14.18 -24.22
C PRO A 121 6.31 15.21 -23.37
N PHE A 122 6.99 16.30 -22.99
CA PHE A 122 6.41 17.34 -22.15
C PHE A 122 5.10 17.90 -22.73
N SER A 123 5.02 18.07 -24.05
CA SER A 123 3.83 18.52 -24.77
C SER A 123 2.62 17.61 -24.62
N SER A 124 2.82 16.32 -24.32
CA SER A 124 1.75 15.31 -24.15
C SER A 124 1.53 14.91 -22.70
N ARG A 125 2.36 15.40 -21.77
CA ARG A 125 2.38 14.98 -20.37
C ARG A 125 1.10 15.34 -19.62
N GLY A 126 0.53 16.53 -19.87
CA GLY A 126 -0.73 16.94 -19.27
C GLY A 126 -1.90 16.01 -19.64
N VAL A 127 -1.99 15.59 -20.90
CA VAL A 127 -3.02 14.64 -21.36
C VAL A 127 -2.81 13.26 -20.74
N PHE A 128 -1.56 12.81 -20.64
CA PHE A 128 -1.23 11.55 -19.99
C PHE A 128 -1.65 11.53 -18.51
N ILE A 129 -1.30 12.58 -17.76
CA ILE A 129 -1.63 12.70 -16.33
C ILE A 129 -3.15 12.69 -16.14
N LEU A 130 -3.90 13.46 -16.92
CA LEU A 130 -5.37 13.49 -16.82
C LEU A 130 -6.00 12.11 -17.08
N ASN A 131 -5.48 11.37 -18.05
CA ASN A 131 -6.03 10.06 -18.43
C ASN A 131 -5.62 8.93 -17.47
N ASN A 132 -4.45 9.06 -16.82
CA ASN A 132 -3.91 8.04 -15.92
C ASN A 132 -3.99 8.42 -14.44
N SER A 133 -4.58 9.55 -14.07
CA SER A 133 -4.78 9.89 -12.66
C SER A 133 -5.66 8.83 -11.99
N PRO A 134 -5.26 8.30 -10.83
CA PRO A 134 -6.10 7.37 -10.07
C PRO A 134 -7.43 8.04 -9.75
N LYS A 135 -8.52 7.54 -10.33
CA LYS A 135 -9.84 8.15 -10.22
C LYS A 135 -10.36 7.98 -8.79
N SER A 136 -10.14 9.00 -7.96
CA SER A 136 -10.83 9.20 -6.69
C SER A 136 -12.30 9.52 -7.02
N GLY A 137 -13.15 8.50 -7.02
CA GLY A 137 -14.60 8.69 -7.10
C GLY A 137 -15.15 8.85 -5.69
#